data_AF-A0A654LSV0-F1
#
_entry.id   AF-A0A654LSV0-F1
#
_cell.length_a   1.000
_cell.length_b   1.000
_cell.length_c   1.000
_cell.angle_alpha   90.00
_cell.angle_beta   90.00
_cell.angle_gamma   90.00
#
_symmetry.space_group_name_H-M   'P 1'
#
loop_
_entity.id
_entity.type
_entity.pdbx_description
1 polymer ?
#
loop_
_entity_poly.entity_id
_entity_poly.type
_entity_poly.pdbx_seq_one_letter_code
_entity_poly.pdbx_strand_id
1 'polypeptide(L)'
;MKLPLIVTTSIINRKTYLMTFIVWAIIITDVIFGTFFDVLGKPLTSSFGIILFMIMSILVFFACLYALRDYMIALRKNFEAPTFFNRLYKATPIFIYALLVIFGIIIVEMVLFSQYSTYLLILLLLISTVSILFFGFRTYKFLSWFSLSVKKRHNIMILAFGISSMLLCISTIVAITLDIKQLVVSRPPTIDSDFPASNSMASRQLTSIELVIHLYGFLVPQVTAIAIAETVAVAFFLRYFKDRIGKKIFWILIILPPTLFLTGVFGPQFLKSTGSEFVYMESRFLIFRIIGTAGWIAADFVIAYAYILVAKSLRRQISSSPIINYLIIAALATILISPTTNNWITNNSYPPFGAIQRAFIVFASFLFTIGIYAVALSVAQDAELRQLVRKYVKEYALLDTLSNAEENAEKIRNVVKLIRQHADILEKKTQVTSTMLDDKEIRRYLEIVIMETGAKENRGGKG
;
A
#
# COMPACT_ATOMS: atom_id res chain seq x y z
N MET A 1 -18.55 -14.28 -22.36
CA MET A 1 -18.78 -12.86 -22.02
C MET A 1 -17.42 -12.16 -21.91
N LYS A 2 -17.01 -11.39 -22.92
CA LYS A 2 -15.71 -10.68 -22.91
C LYS A 2 -15.82 -9.47 -21.97
N LEU A 3 -15.14 -9.50 -20.82
CA LEU A 3 -15.01 -8.34 -19.93
C LEU A 3 -13.80 -7.50 -20.40
N PRO A 4 -13.99 -6.33 -21.04
CA PRO A 4 -12.89 -5.40 -21.19
C PRO A 4 -12.56 -4.84 -19.80
N LEU A 5 -11.41 -5.23 -19.26
CA LEU A 5 -10.92 -4.84 -17.93
C LEU A 5 -10.44 -3.38 -17.87
N ILE A 6 -10.36 -2.70 -19.03
CA ILE A 6 -9.74 -1.38 -19.14
C ILE A 6 -10.81 -0.29 -19.12
N VAL A 7 -10.88 0.44 -18.01
CA VAL A 7 -11.63 1.69 -17.91
C VAL A 7 -10.71 2.82 -18.38
N THR A 8 -10.66 3.11 -19.69
CA THR A 8 -9.90 4.27 -20.20
C THR A 8 -10.63 5.58 -19.89
N THR A 9 -10.01 6.49 -19.15
CA THR A 9 -10.55 7.81 -18.83
C THR A 9 -9.90 8.89 -19.71
N SER A 10 -10.46 10.11 -19.72
CA SER A 10 -9.94 11.23 -20.51
C SER A 10 -8.62 11.80 -20.00
N ILE A 11 -8.15 11.43 -18.80
CA ILE A 11 -6.96 12.02 -18.15
C ILE A 11 -5.80 11.02 -18.07
N ILE A 12 -6.05 9.74 -17.81
CA ILE A 12 -5.00 8.71 -17.76
C ILE A 12 -4.95 8.00 -19.11
N ASN A 13 -3.82 8.13 -19.81
CA ASN A 13 -3.65 7.55 -21.15
C ASN A 13 -3.60 6.02 -21.08
N ARG A 14 -4.10 5.33 -22.11
CA ARG A 14 -3.92 3.88 -22.31
C ARG A 14 -2.47 3.44 -22.13
N LYS A 15 -1.51 4.28 -22.53
CA LYS A 15 -0.07 4.05 -22.33
C LYS A 15 0.31 3.97 -20.84
N THR A 16 -0.27 4.79 -19.97
CA THR A 16 -0.02 4.78 -18.53
C THR A 16 -0.47 3.47 -17.88
N TYR A 17 -1.62 2.93 -18.30
CA TYR A 17 -2.09 1.61 -17.86
C TYR A 17 -1.13 0.50 -18.29
N LEU A 18 -0.69 0.53 -19.55
CA LEU A 18 0.29 -0.42 -20.06
C LEU A 18 1.59 -0.37 -19.25
N MET A 19 2.13 0.83 -18.99
CA MET A 19 3.34 0.98 -18.19
C MET A 19 3.16 0.47 -16.76
N THR A 20 2.01 0.71 -16.15
CA THR A 20 1.74 0.20 -14.79
C THR A 20 1.62 -1.32 -14.77
N PHE A 21 1.03 -1.91 -15.81
CA PHE A 21 0.97 -3.36 -15.96
C PHE A 21 2.36 -3.98 -16.19
N ILE A 22 3.23 -3.30 -16.96
CA ILE A 22 4.65 -3.69 -17.12
C ILE A 22 5.36 -3.66 -15.78
N VAL A 23 5.21 -2.58 -15.00
CA VAL A 23 5.80 -2.47 -13.64
C VAL A 23 5.35 -3.64 -12.77
N TRP A 24 4.05 -3.91 -12.75
CA TRP A 24 3.48 -4.99 -11.97
C TRP A 24 4.00 -6.37 -12.40
N ALA A 25 4.01 -6.65 -13.71
CA ALA A 25 4.48 -7.92 -14.25
C ALA A 25 5.96 -8.16 -13.86
N ILE A 26 6.82 -7.15 -14.01
CA ILE A 26 8.24 -7.27 -13.67
C ILE A 26 8.42 -7.49 -12.16
N ILE A 27 7.69 -6.75 -11.32
CA ILE A 27 7.76 -6.93 -9.85
C ILE A 27 7.32 -8.34 -9.46
N ILE A 28 6.24 -8.88 -10.04
CA ILE A 28 5.84 -10.27 -9.77
C ILE A 28 6.89 -11.26 -10.25
N THR A 29 7.48 -11.04 -11.42
CA THR A 29 8.55 -11.90 -11.92
C THR A 29 9.74 -11.87 -10.95
N ASP A 30 10.11 -10.71 -10.41
CA ASP A 30 11.15 -10.58 -9.38
C ASP A 30 10.77 -11.28 -8.07
N VAL A 31 9.50 -11.18 -7.64
CA VAL A 31 8.97 -11.96 -6.50
C VAL A 31 9.16 -13.46 -6.77
N ILE A 32 8.74 -13.96 -7.94
CA ILE A 32 8.81 -15.38 -8.28
C ILE A 32 10.27 -15.85 -8.29
N PHE A 33 11.18 -15.09 -8.92
CA PHE A 33 12.60 -15.42 -8.93
C PHE A 33 13.21 -15.39 -7.54
N GLY A 34 12.89 -14.38 -6.72
CA GLY A 34 13.34 -14.31 -5.33
C GLY A 34 12.79 -15.45 -4.47
N THR A 35 11.50 -15.76 -4.61
CA THR A 35 10.84 -16.84 -3.87
C THR A 35 11.47 -18.17 -4.23
N PHE A 36 11.64 -18.49 -5.52
CA PHE A 36 12.00 -19.82 -6.03
C PHE A 36 13.45 -19.94 -6.49
N PHE A 37 14.32 -19.01 -6.10
CA PHE A 37 15.72 -18.97 -6.55
C PHE A 37 16.48 -20.29 -6.33
N ASP A 38 16.31 -20.91 -5.16
CA ASP A 38 16.87 -22.22 -4.77
C ASP A 38 16.48 -23.37 -5.70
N VAL A 39 15.30 -23.27 -6.33
CA VAL A 39 14.77 -24.30 -7.25
C VAL A 39 15.13 -23.97 -8.70
N LEU A 40 15.10 -22.69 -9.05
CA LEU A 40 15.39 -22.20 -10.40
C LEU A 40 16.89 -22.29 -10.73
N GLY A 41 17.77 -22.20 -9.72
CA GLY A 41 19.16 -22.65 -9.79
C GLY A 41 20.05 -21.95 -10.82
N LYS A 42 20.99 -22.72 -11.40
CA LYS A 42 22.11 -22.25 -12.24
C LYS A 42 21.73 -21.35 -13.43
N PRO A 43 20.61 -21.53 -14.14
CA PRO A 43 20.20 -20.60 -15.19
C PRO A 43 20.15 -19.14 -14.72
N LEU A 44 19.68 -18.89 -13.50
CA LEU A 44 19.58 -17.54 -12.94
C LEU A 44 20.91 -16.98 -12.41
N THR A 45 21.90 -17.81 -12.08
CA THR A 45 23.24 -17.35 -11.68
C THR A 45 24.19 -17.16 -12.86
N SER A 46 23.80 -17.59 -14.06
CA SER A 46 24.57 -17.45 -15.29
C SER A 46 24.47 -16.04 -15.90
N SER A 47 25.21 -15.78 -16.99
CA SER A 47 25.10 -14.55 -17.78
C SER A 47 23.67 -14.26 -18.25
N PHE A 48 22.85 -15.30 -18.47
CA PHE A 48 21.43 -15.14 -18.78
C PHE A 48 20.67 -14.42 -17.65
N GLY A 49 20.93 -14.81 -16.40
CA GLY A 49 20.32 -14.17 -15.23
C GLY A 49 20.70 -12.70 -15.11
N ILE A 50 21.99 -12.38 -15.34
CA ILE A 50 22.48 -10.99 -15.34
C ILE A 50 21.76 -10.16 -16.41
N ILE A 51 21.70 -10.68 -17.65
CA ILE A 51 21.00 -10.01 -18.77
C ILE A 51 19.51 -9.81 -18.44
N LEU A 52 18.86 -10.83 -17.89
CA LEU A 52 17.46 -10.79 -17.50
C LEU A 52 17.21 -9.72 -16.43
N PHE A 53 18.03 -9.69 -15.37
CA PHE A 53 17.93 -8.71 -14.29
C PHE A 53 18.17 -7.27 -14.78
N MET A 54 19.14 -7.06 -15.67
CA MET A 54 19.40 -5.76 -16.31
C MET A 54 18.19 -5.29 -17.11
N ILE A 55 17.63 -6.13 -17.97
CA ILE A 55 16.45 -5.81 -18.78
C ILE A 55 15.25 -5.49 -17.88
N MET A 56 15.00 -6.32 -16.86
CA MET A 56 13.93 -6.10 -15.90
C MET A 56 14.07 -4.76 -15.18
N SER A 57 15.28 -4.43 -14.72
CA SER A 57 15.58 -3.18 -14.01
C SER A 57 15.38 -1.96 -14.92
N ILE A 58 15.91 -1.97 -16.14
CA ILE A 58 15.74 -0.85 -17.09
C ILE A 58 14.26 -0.64 -17.40
N LEU A 59 13.53 -1.73 -17.72
CA LEU A 59 12.12 -1.65 -18.08
C LEU A 59 11.24 -1.19 -16.92
N VAL A 60 11.44 -1.70 -15.70
CA VAL A 60 10.60 -1.35 -14.55
C VAL A 60 10.80 0.11 -14.14
N PHE A 61 12.04 0.61 -14.12
CA PHE A 61 12.30 2.01 -13.79
C PHE A 61 11.77 2.95 -14.87
N PHE A 62 11.97 2.62 -16.16
CA PHE A 62 11.41 3.41 -17.25
C PHE A 62 9.87 3.46 -17.18
N ALA A 63 9.22 2.31 -17.05
CA ALA A 63 7.77 2.22 -16.99
C ALA A 63 7.21 2.92 -15.74
N CYS A 64 7.89 2.80 -14.59
CA CYS A 64 7.49 3.48 -13.37
C CYS A 64 7.64 4.99 -13.48
N LEU A 65 8.76 5.51 -13.98
CA LEU A 65 8.95 6.96 -14.14
C LEU A 65 7.93 7.55 -15.11
N TYR A 66 7.63 6.83 -16.20
CA TYR A 66 6.55 7.20 -17.12
C TYR A 66 5.19 7.25 -16.41
N ALA A 67 4.83 6.17 -15.70
CA ALA A 67 3.55 6.06 -15.01
C ALA A 67 3.41 7.13 -13.92
N LEU A 68 4.47 7.31 -13.11
CA LEU A 68 4.57 8.34 -12.10
C LEU A 68 4.31 9.72 -12.70
N ARG A 69 5.00 10.09 -13.80
CA ARG A 69 4.79 11.40 -14.45
C ARG A 69 3.33 11.63 -14.80
N ASP A 70 2.70 10.67 -15.46
CA ASP A 70 1.30 10.81 -15.90
C ASP A 70 0.32 10.85 -14.72
N TYR A 71 0.53 10.04 -13.67
CA TYR A 71 -0.25 10.13 -12.43
C TYR A 71 -0.11 11.49 -11.76
N MET A 72 1.11 12.04 -11.76
CA MET A 72 1.43 13.31 -11.15
C MET A 72 0.80 14.49 -11.91
N ILE A 73 0.67 14.38 -13.24
CA ILE A 73 -0.09 15.34 -14.06
C ILE A 73 -1.59 15.23 -13.76
N ALA A 74 -2.12 14.01 -13.68
CA ALA A 74 -3.53 13.76 -13.39
C ALA A 74 -3.94 14.30 -12.01
N LEU A 75 -3.06 14.14 -11.01
CA LEU A 75 -3.23 14.72 -9.68
C LEU A 75 -3.15 16.25 -9.73
N ARG A 76 -2.13 16.86 -10.36
CA ARG A 76 -1.94 18.32 -10.34
C ARG A 76 -3.07 19.12 -11.01
N LYS A 77 -3.71 18.58 -12.05
CA LYS A 77 -4.70 19.33 -12.84
C LYS A 77 -5.95 19.72 -12.05
N ASN A 78 -6.36 18.93 -11.07
CA ASN A 78 -7.64 19.09 -10.37
C ASN A 78 -7.52 19.00 -8.84
N PHE A 79 -6.31 19.10 -8.28
CA PHE A 79 -6.06 18.85 -6.87
C PHE A 79 -5.29 20.02 -6.23
N GLU A 80 -5.99 20.88 -5.51
CA GLU A 80 -5.36 21.85 -4.58
C GLU A 80 -5.00 21.13 -3.28
N ALA A 81 -3.88 20.43 -3.33
CA ALA A 81 -3.41 19.64 -2.21
C ALA A 81 -2.99 20.53 -1.02
N PRO A 82 -3.28 20.14 0.23
CA PRO A 82 -2.63 20.74 1.40
C PRO A 82 -1.10 20.74 1.25
N THR A 83 -0.42 21.71 1.85
CA THR A 83 1.04 21.90 1.76
C THR A 83 1.88 20.63 1.98
N PHE A 84 1.42 19.73 2.86
CA PHE A 84 2.04 18.41 3.10
C PHE A 84 2.04 17.50 1.86
N PHE A 85 0.94 17.45 1.12
CA PHE A 85 0.82 16.64 -0.09
C PHE A 85 1.71 17.16 -1.22
N ASN A 86 1.86 18.47 -1.33
CA ASN A 86 2.78 19.07 -2.30
C ASN A 86 4.26 18.71 -1.96
N ARG A 87 4.59 18.55 -0.67
CA ARG A 87 5.93 18.08 -0.25
C ARG A 87 6.14 16.60 -0.59
N LEU A 88 5.19 15.73 -0.24
CA LEU A 88 5.25 14.30 -0.58
C LEU A 88 5.34 14.07 -2.08
N TYR A 89 4.53 14.81 -2.84
CA TYR A 89 4.55 14.85 -4.30
C TYR A 89 5.95 15.14 -4.86
N LYS A 90 6.62 16.18 -4.36
CA LYS A 90 7.98 16.54 -4.81
C LYS A 90 9.06 15.56 -4.36
N ALA A 91 8.86 14.89 -3.23
CA ALA A 91 9.85 13.99 -2.65
C ALA A 91 9.90 12.62 -3.34
N THR A 92 8.75 12.06 -3.76
CA THR A 92 8.69 10.70 -4.33
C THR A 92 9.62 10.50 -5.54
N PRO A 93 9.66 11.38 -6.55
CA PRO A 93 10.58 11.22 -7.69
C PRO A 93 12.04 11.16 -7.25
N ILE A 94 12.45 11.92 -6.22
CA ILE A 94 13.83 11.95 -5.71
C ILE A 94 14.23 10.55 -5.23
N PHE A 95 13.36 9.87 -4.47
CA PHE A 95 13.63 8.52 -3.99
C PHE A 95 13.70 7.50 -5.13
N ILE A 96 12.84 7.62 -6.15
CA ILE A 96 12.87 6.72 -7.32
C ILE A 96 14.14 6.93 -8.15
N TYR A 97 14.59 8.18 -8.34
CA TYR A 97 15.87 8.45 -9.02
C TYR A 97 17.06 7.95 -8.20
N ALA A 98 17.05 8.09 -6.88
CA ALA A 98 18.10 7.54 -6.03
C ALA A 98 18.19 6.01 -6.15
N LEU A 99 17.04 5.32 -6.15
CA LEU A 99 16.98 3.88 -6.38
C LEU A 99 17.47 3.51 -7.80
N LEU A 100 17.11 4.27 -8.83
CA LEU A 100 17.61 4.06 -10.19
C LEU A 100 19.14 4.12 -10.24
N VAL A 101 19.76 5.10 -9.58
CA VAL A 101 21.22 5.23 -9.50
C VAL A 101 21.84 4.02 -8.81
N ILE A 102 21.28 3.57 -7.68
CA ILE A 102 21.75 2.38 -6.97
C ILE A 102 21.70 1.13 -7.86
N PHE A 103 20.61 0.91 -8.58
CA PHE A 103 20.51 -0.20 -9.52
C PHE A 103 21.51 -0.07 -10.67
N GLY A 104 21.76 1.15 -11.17
CA GLY A 104 22.81 1.40 -12.15
C GLY A 104 24.18 0.97 -11.64
N ILE A 105 24.53 1.31 -10.39
CA ILE A 105 25.79 0.90 -9.76
C ILE A 105 25.84 -0.62 -9.58
N ILE A 106 24.79 -1.25 -9.06
CA ILE A 106 24.72 -2.72 -8.91
C ILE A 106 24.93 -3.42 -10.26
N ILE A 107 24.31 -2.92 -11.33
CA ILE A 107 24.47 -3.47 -12.68
C ILE A 107 25.91 -3.33 -13.16
N VAL A 108 26.54 -2.16 -12.96
CA VAL A 108 27.94 -1.93 -13.32
C VAL A 108 28.85 -2.89 -12.53
N GLU A 109 28.60 -3.08 -11.24
CA GLU A 109 29.39 -4.01 -10.42
C GLU A 109 29.29 -5.44 -10.92
N MET A 110 28.07 -5.91 -11.25
CA MET A 110 27.86 -7.25 -11.77
C MET A 110 28.54 -7.47 -13.13
N VAL A 111 28.47 -6.47 -14.02
CA VAL A 111 29.01 -6.61 -15.39
C VAL A 111 30.54 -6.49 -15.41
N LEU A 112 31.12 -5.59 -14.63
CA LEU A 112 32.57 -5.32 -14.65
C LEU A 112 33.37 -6.17 -13.66
N PHE A 113 32.78 -6.49 -12.51
CA PHE A 113 33.49 -7.15 -11.40
C PHE A 113 32.90 -8.52 -11.04
N SER A 114 31.85 -8.98 -11.72
CA SER A 114 31.17 -10.26 -11.44
C SER A 114 30.71 -10.41 -9.99
N GLN A 115 30.45 -9.29 -9.30
CA GLN A 115 29.98 -9.24 -7.91
C GLN A 115 29.06 -8.04 -7.71
N TYR A 116 28.32 -7.98 -6.60
CA TYR A 116 27.65 -6.75 -6.16
C TYR A 116 27.90 -6.52 -4.66
N SER A 117 27.89 -5.25 -4.26
CA SER A 117 28.07 -4.86 -2.87
C SER A 117 26.79 -5.03 -2.05
N THR A 118 26.90 -5.67 -0.89
CA THR A 118 25.79 -5.75 0.08
C THR A 118 25.47 -4.38 0.70
N TYR A 119 26.42 -3.44 0.72
CA TYR A 119 26.17 -2.07 1.17
C TYR A 119 25.17 -1.33 0.26
N LEU A 120 25.14 -1.61 -1.04
CA LEU A 120 24.16 -1.04 -1.96
C LEU A 120 22.74 -1.57 -1.67
N LEU A 121 22.61 -2.84 -1.29
CA LEU A 121 21.33 -3.41 -0.84
C LEU A 121 20.87 -2.81 0.49
N ILE A 122 21.80 -2.55 1.42
CA ILE A 122 21.49 -1.84 2.67
C ILE A 122 21.02 -0.41 2.37
N LEU A 123 21.70 0.31 1.48
CA LEU A 123 21.30 1.66 1.09
C LEU A 123 19.92 1.68 0.42
N LEU A 124 19.63 0.70 -0.44
CA LEU A 124 18.30 0.49 -1.01
C LEU A 124 17.24 0.33 0.08
N LEU A 125 17.48 -0.53 1.09
CA LEU A 125 16.56 -0.72 2.21
C LEU A 125 16.36 0.55 3.03
N LEU A 126 17.42 1.31 3.28
CA LEU A 126 17.35 2.60 3.99
C LEU A 126 16.46 3.59 3.23
N ILE A 127 16.58 3.68 1.91
CA ILE A 127 15.68 4.52 1.09
C ILE A 127 14.25 3.99 1.14
N SER A 128 14.08 2.66 1.12
CA SER A 128 12.75 2.05 1.21
C SER A 128 12.03 2.31 2.54
N THR A 129 12.72 2.74 3.61
CA THR A 129 12.09 3.15 4.89
C THR A 129 11.09 4.30 4.73
N VAL A 130 11.20 5.10 3.67
CA VAL A 130 10.23 6.17 3.34
C VAL A 130 8.81 5.61 3.20
N SER A 131 8.65 4.35 2.78
CA SER A 131 7.34 3.67 2.75
C SER A 131 6.64 3.64 4.11
N ILE A 132 7.39 3.58 5.21
CA ILE A 132 6.85 3.62 6.58
C ILE A 132 6.14 4.96 6.83
N LEU A 133 6.67 6.07 6.30
CA LEU A 133 6.03 7.38 6.41
C LEU A 133 4.68 7.40 5.67
N PHE A 134 4.62 6.79 4.48
CA PHE A 134 3.38 6.69 3.72
C PHE A 134 2.34 5.81 4.43
N PHE A 135 2.75 4.64 4.93
CA PHE A 135 1.86 3.78 5.70
C PHE A 135 1.41 4.41 7.01
N GLY A 136 2.32 5.07 7.73
CA GLY A 136 2.00 5.81 8.95
C GLY A 136 1.01 6.94 8.71
N PHE A 137 1.20 7.72 7.64
CA PHE A 137 0.26 8.77 7.25
C PHE A 137 -1.11 8.19 6.86
N ARG A 138 -1.13 7.09 6.08
CA ARG A 138 -2.37 6.40 5.72
C ARG A 138 -3.12 5.92 6.97
N THR A 139 -2.41 5.34 7.93
CA THR A 139 -2.96 4.92 9.23
C THR A 139 -3.57 6.11 9.97
N TYR A 140 -2.80 7.20 10.11
CA TYR A 140 -3.27 8.43 10.74
C TYR A 140 -4.57 8.94 10.09
N LYS A 141 -4.61 8.99 8.75
CA LYS A 141 -5.80 9.46 8.03
C LYS A 141 -7.02 8.58 8.24
N PHE A 142 -6.89 7.26 8.11
CA PHE A 142 -8.03 6.36 8.36
C PHE A 142 -8.53 6.42 9.82
N LEU A 143 -7.63 6.45 10.80
CA LEU A 143 -8.02 6.52 12.21
C LEU A 143 -8.64 7.88 12.56
N SER A 144 -8.12 8.97 11.99
CA SER A 144 -8.71 10.31 12.13
C SER A 144 -10.09 10.38 11.46
N TRP A 145 -10.27 9.80 10.28
CA TRP A 145 -11.58 9.73 9.64
C TRP A 145 -12.56 8.89 10.44
N PHE A 146 -12.09 7.80 11.06
CA PHE A 146 -12.92 7.00 11.96
C PHE A 146 -13.32 7.77 13.21
N SER A 147 -12.42 8.54 13.83
CA SER A 147 -12.73 9.33 15.02
C SER A 147 -13.74 10.45 14.73
N LEU A 148 -13.64 11.08 13.56
CA LEU A 148 -14.50 12.17 13.07
C LEU A 148 -15.83 11.70 12.45
N SER A 149 -16.01 10.39 12.32
CA SER A 149 -17.22 9.81 11.79
C SER A 149 -18.34 9.82 12.84
N VAL A 150 -19.44 10.53 12.54
CA VAL A 150 -20.64 10.64 13.41
C VAL A 150 -21.23 9.26 13.77
N LYS A 151 -21.12 8.27 12.87
CA LYS A 151 -21.61 6.90 13.08
C LYS A 151 -20.46 5.89 13.27
N LYS A 152 -19.71 5.99 14.37
CA LYS A 152 -18.58 5.08 14.68
C LYS A 152 -18.91 3.59 14.51
N ARG A 153 -20.10 3.13 14.92
CA ARG A 153 -20.54 1.72 14.77
C ARG A 153 -20.79 1.26 13.33
N HIS A 154 -21.01 2.18 12.39
CA HIS A 154 -21.31 1.84 10.99
C HIS A 154 -20.08 1.95 10.07
N ASN A 155 -18.98 2.54 10.55
CA ASN A 155 -17.77 2.80 9.75
C ASN A 155 -16.66 1.77 10.01
N ILE A 156 -17.06 0.50 10.20
CA ILE A 156 -16.14 -0.63 10.47
C ILE A 156 -15.13 -0.83 9.35
N MET A 157 -15.47 -0.46 8.12
CA MET A 157 -14.60 -0.51 6.95
C MET A 157 -13.42 0.48 7.05
N ILE A 158 -13.67 1.72 7.49
CA ILE A 158 -12.61 2.73 7.68
C ILE A 158 -11.66 2.27 8.80
N LEU A 159 -12.23 1.74 9.89
CA LEU A 159 -11.44 1.17 10.98
C LEU A 159 -10.60 -0.03 10.51
N ALA A 160 -11.19 -0.93 9.72
CA ALA A 160 -10.51 -2.09 9.16
C ALA A 160 -9.34 -1.67 8.25
N PHE A 161 -9.52 -0.69 7.36
CA PHE A 161 -8.42 -0.13 6.57
C PHE A 161 -7.35 0.56 7.43
N GLY A 162 -7.76 1.25 8.51
CA GLY A 162 -6.83 1.87 9.46
C GLY A 162 -5.97 0.85 10.21
N ILE A 163 -6.60 -0.20 10.77
CA ILE A 163 -5.90 -1.29 11.47
C ILE A 163 -5.00 -2.06 10.51
N SER A 164 -5.50 -2.41 9.32
CA SER A 164 -4.69 -3.05 8.28
C SER A 164 -3.47 -2.20 7.92
N SER A 165 -3.66 -0.88 7.76
CA SER A 165 -2.55 0.02 7.48
C SER A 165 -1.52 0.08 8.59
N MET A 166 -1.97 0.08 9.85
CA MET A 166 -1.10 0.06 11.03
C MET A 166 -0.28 -1.23 11.08
N LEU A 167 -0.91 -2.38 10.84
CA LEU A 167 -0.24 -3.67 10.82
C LEU A 167 0.78 -3.79 9.67
N LEU A 168 0.48 -3.27 8.47
CA LEU A 168 1.45 -3.17 7.38
C LEU A 168 2.63 -2.25 7.74
N CYS A 169 2.37 -1.15 8.45
CA CYS A 169 3.42 -0.26 8.93
C CYS A 169 4.37 -0.98 9.90
N ILE A 170 3.82 -1.68 10.91
CA ILE A 170 4.59 -2.49 11.87
C ILE A 170 5.39 -3.57 11.14
N SER A 171 4.73 -4.32 10.27
CA SER A 171 5.35 -5.39 9.48
C SER A 171 6.52 -4.86 8.65
N THR A 172 6.35 -3.72 7.98
CA THR A 172 7.40 -3.12 7.15
C THR A 172 8.60 -2.65 7.99
N ILE A 173 8.36 -2.05 9.17
CA ILE A 173 9.42 -1.66 10.11
C ILE A 173 10.24 -2.89 10.53
N VAL A 174 9.57 -3.95 10.98
CA VAL A 174 10.23 -5.18 11.43
C VAL A 174 10.97 -5.84 10.28
N ALA A 175 10.36 -5.95 9.09
CA ALA A 175 10.99 -6.51 7.91
C ALA A 175 12.31 -5.79 7.58
N ILE A 176 12.27 -4.46 7.38
CA ILE A 176 13.46 -3.70 6.99
C ILE A 176 14.55 -3.81 8.05
N THR A 177 14.18 -3.78 9.33
CA THR A 177 15.15 -3.88 10.44
C THR A 177 15.87 -5.24 10.44
N LEU A 178 15.11 -6.33 10.31
CA LEU A 178 15.68 -7.67 10.22
C LEU A 178 16.53 -7.85 8.95
N ASP A 179 16.09 -7.28 7.82
CA ASP A 179 16.81 -7.38 6.56
C ASP A 179 18.16 -6.67 6.59
N ILE A 180 18.19 -5.44 7.15
CA ILE A 180 19.43 -4.68 7.32
C ILE A 180 20.38 -5.45 8.25
N LYS A 181 19.87 -5.93 9.41
CA LYS A 181 20.68 -6.72 10.32
C LYS A 181 21.26 -7.96 9.61
N GLN A 182 20.43 -8.67 8.85
CA GLN A 182 20.84 -9.85 8.12
C GLN A 182 22.00 -9.57 7.16
N LEU A 183 21.88 -8.49 6.37
CA LEU A 183 22.89 -8.07 5.41
C LEU A 183 24.19 -7.60 6.10
N VAL A 184 24.09 -6.96 7.26
CA VAL A 184 25.25 -6.45 8.00
C VAL A 184 26.01 -7.55 8.75
N VAL A 185 25.29 -8.45 9.43
CA VAL A 185 25.89 -9.39 10.38
C VAL A 185 26.23 -10.73 9.73
N SER A 186 25.40 -11.21 8.81
CA SER A 186 25.48 -12.58 8.32
C SER A 186 25.95 -12.69 6.87
N ARG A 187 26.13 -11.57 6.16
CA ARG A 187 26.51 -11.56 4.74
C ARG A 187 27.88 -10.90 4.53
N PRO A 188 28.66 -11.40 3.56
CA PRO A 188 29.92 -10.77 3.18
C PRO A 188 29.68 -9.36 2.59
N PRO A 189 30.72 -8.49 2.55
CA PRO A 189 30.64 -7.18 1.92
C PRO A 189 30.30 -7.20 0.42
N THR A 190 30.62 -8.29 -0.27
CA THR A 190 30.31 -8.53 -1.68
C THR A 190 29.77 -9.94 -1.89
N ILE A 191 28.87 -10.08 -2.86
CA ILE A 191 28.30 -11.37 -3.29
C ILE A 191 28.63 -11.54 -4.78
N ASP A 192 29.27 -12.66 -5.11
CA ASP A 192 29.63 -13.06 -6.47
C ASP A 192 28.74 -14.21 -6.98
N SER A 193 29.00 -14.68 -8.21
CA SER A 193 28.24 -15.77 -8.83
C SER A 193 28.46 -17.14 -8.19
N ASP A 194 29.56 -17.34 -7.46
CA ASP A 194 29.95 -18.60 -6.85
C ASP A 194 29.48 -18.71 -5.40
N PHE A 195 29.08 -17.58 -4.80
CA PHE A 195 28.53 -17.54 -3.46
C PHE A 195 27.25 -18.40 -3.39
N PRO A 196 27.15 -19.32 -2.40
CA PRO A 196 26.05 -20.26 -2.34
C PRO A 196 24.73 -19.51 -2.11
N ALA A 197 23.88 -19.55 -3.12
CA ALA A 197 22.53 -19.06 -3.03
C ALA A 197 21.76 -19.83 -1.96
N SER A 198 21.06 -19.12 -1.08
CA SER A 198 20.33 -19.78 -0.01
C SER A 198 19.03 -19.05 0.30
N ASN A 199 17.93 -19.73 -0.03
CA ASN A 199 16.58 -19.38 0.43
C ASN A 199 16.26 -19.94 1.82
N SER A 200 17.20 -20.67 2.44
CA SER A 200 17.00 -21.30 3.74
C SER A 200 17.04 -20.26 4.88
N MET A 201 16.01 -20.22 5.72
CA MET A 201 16.07 -19.47 6.99
C MET A 201 17.15 -19.99 7.94
N ALA A 202 17.59 -21.26 7.80
CA ALA A 202 18.73 -21.76 8.56
C ALA A 202 20.04 -21.03 8.17
N SER A 203 20.13 -20.49 6.94
CA SER A 203 21.22 -19.61 6.53
C SER A 203 21.08 -18.17 7.00
N ARG A 204 19.93 -17.80 7.59
CA ARG A 204 19.72 -16.46 8.16
C ARG A 204 20.36 -16.28 9.53
N GLN A 205 20.90 -17.34 10.17
CA GLN A 205 21.52 -17.25 11.51
C GLN A 205 20.66 -16.47 12.52
N LEU A 206 19.33 -16.55 12.40
CA LEU A 206 18.42 -15.86 13.30
C LEU A 206 18.47 -16.54 14.67
N THR A 207 18.62 -15.74 15.73
CA THR A 207 18.43 -16.26 17.09
C THR A 207 16.98 -16.71 17.30
N SER A 208 16.71 -17.57 18.28
CA SER A 208 15.33 -17.99 18.59
C SER A 208 14.40 -16.79 18.85
N ILE A 209 14.92 -15.73 19.46
CA ILE A 209 14.20 -14.47 19.69
C ILE A 209 13.88 -13.78 18.37
N GLU A 210 14.83 -13.71 17.43
CA GLU A 210 14.60 -13.09 16.13
C GLU A 210 13.64 -13.90 15.26
N LEU A 211 13.63 -15.22 15.38
CA LEU A 211 12.63 -16.05 14.72
C LEU A 211 11.22 -15.73 15.23
N VAL A 212 11.06 -15.57 16.55
CA VAL A 212 9.81 -15.11 17.16
C VAL A 212 9.44 -13.70 16.66
N ILE A 213 10.39 -12.77 16.58
CA ILE A 213 10.15 -11.42 16.04
C ILE A 213 9.77 -11.48 14.55
N HIS A 214 10.40 -12.35 13.76
CA HIS A 214 10.06 -12.53 12.35
C HIS A 214 8.63 -13.06 12.20
N LEU A 215 8.26 -14.07 12.98
CA LEU A 215 6.93 -14.67 12.93
C LEU A 215 5.85 -13.70 13.42
N TYR A 216 6.01 -13.14 14.61
CA TYR A 216 4.96 -12.35 15.27
C TYR A 216 5.05 -10.84 15.02
N GLY A 217 6.22 -10.32 14.66
CA GLY A 217 6.43 -8.91 14.35
C GLY A 217 6.35 -8.58 12.87
N PHE A 218 6.67 -9.52 11.97
CA PHE A 218 6.59 -9.32 10.52
C PHE A 218 5.43 -10.10 9.89
N LEU A 219 5.47 -11.43 9.96
CA LEU A 219 4.59 -12.30 9.16
C LEU A 219 3.13 -12.23 9.63
N VAL A 220 2.87 -12.44 10.93
CA VAL A 220 1.51 -12.39 11.49
C VAL A 220 0.85 -11.02 11.27
N PRO A 221 1.50 -9.86 11.53
CA PRO A 221 0.93 -8.57 11.21
C PRO A 221 0.64 -8.38 9.72
N GLN A 222 1.52 -8.84 8.82
CA GLN A 222 1.29 -8.74 7.37
C GLN A 222 0.06 -9.54 6.94
N VAL A 223 0.00 -10.82 7.33
CA VAL A 223 -1.13 -11.73 7.04
C VAL A 223 -2.43 -11.16 7.59
N THR A 224 -2.40 -10.71 8.85
CA THR A 224 -3.58 -10.16 9.52
C THR A 224 -4.03 -8.87 8.85
N ALA A 225 -3.10 -8.02 8.39
CA ALA A 225 -3.43 -6.80 7.67
C ALA A 225 -4.19 -7.08 6.37
N ILE A 226 -3.70 -8.04 5.57
CA ILE A 226 -4.31 -8.45 4.30
C ILE A 226 -5.69 -9.06 4.58
N ALA A 227 -5.76 -9.99 5.54
CA ALA A 227 -7.00 -10.65 5.91
C ALA A 227 -8.08 -9.64 6.37
N ILE A 228 -7.74 -8.69 7.26
CA ILE A 228 -8.67 -7.64 7.73
C ILE A 228 -9.10 -6.74 6.57
N ALA A 229 -8.16 -6.30 5.73
CA ALA A 229 -8.49 -5.45 4.58
C ALA A 229 -9.48 -6.14 3.64
N GLU A 230 -9.27 -7.42 3.30
CA GLU A 230 -10.13 -8.13 2.36
C GLU A 230 -11.45 -8.61 2.99
N THR A 231 -11.36 -9.34 4.10
CA THR A 231 -12.52 -10.03 4.69
C THR A 231 -13.45 -9.08 5.43
N VAL A 232 -12.95 -7.95 5.92
CA VAL A 232 -13.76 -6.95 6.63
C VAL A 232 -14.00 -5.73 5.74
N ALA A 233 -12.94 -5.05 5.30
CA ALA A 233 -13.10 -3.77 4.61
C ALA A 233 -13.69 -3.96 3.20
N VAL A 234 -13.07 -4.80 2.37
CA VAL A 234 -13.52 -5.03 0.99
C VAL A 234 -14.81 -5.85 0.93
N ALA A 235 -15.01 -6.82 1.82
CA ALA A 235 -16.30 -7.51 1.91
C ALA A 235 -17.45 -6.54 2.20
N PHE A 236 -17.26 -5.61 3.14
CA PHE A 236 -18.24 -4.57 3.45
C PHE A 236 -18.42 -3.61 2.27
N PHE A 237 -17.35 -3.27 1.57
CA PHE A 237 -17.37 -2.39 0.41
C PHE A 237 -18.13 -3.01 -0.78
N LEU A 238 -17.84 -4.28 -1.10
CA LEU A 238 -18.39 -5.00 -2.24
C LEU A 238 -19.79 -5.58 -1.98
N ARG A 239 -20.27 -5.63 -0.72
CA ARG A 239 -21.57 -6.26 -0.40
C ARG A 239 -22.74 -5.71 -1.20
N TYR A 240 -22.67 -4.44 -1.59
CA TYR A 240 -23.71 -3.76 -2.37
C TYR A 240 -23.64 -4.08 -3.86
N PHE A 241 -22.52 -4.63 -4.31
CA PHE A 241 -22.34 -5.16 -5.66
C PHE A 241 -22.49 -6.69 -5.72
N LYS A 242 -22.81 -7.33 -4.59
CA LYS A 242 -22.92 -8.79 -4.45
C LYS A 242 -23.86 -9.41 -5.49
N ASP A 243 -24.99 -8.78 -5.77
CA ASP A 243 -25.96 -9.32 -6.73
C ASP A 243 -25.47 -9.18 -8.18
N ARG A 244 -24.70 -8.11 -8.49
CA ARG A 244 -24.04 -7.96 -9.80
C ARG A 244 -22.88 -8.94 -10.00
N ILE A 245 -22.18 -9.32 -8.92
CA ILE A 245 -21.04 -10.26 -8.94
C ILE A 245 -21.52 -11.72 -8.90
N GLY A 246 -22.64 -11.98 -8.22
CA GLY A 246 -23.14 -13.31 -7.88
C GLY A 246 -22.65 -13.77 -6.50
N LYS A 247 -23.57 -14.22 -5.64
CA LYS A 247 -23.31 -14.56 -4.23
C LYS A 247 -22.18 -15.58 -4.03
N LYS A 248 -22.10 -16.62 -4.87
CA LYS A 248 -21.05 -17.64 -4.77
C LYS A 248 -19.67 -17.07 -5.13
N ILE A 249 -19.60 -16.37 -6.28
CA ILE A 249 -18.38 -15.74 -6.78
C ILE A 249 -17.87 -14.69 -5.79
N PHE A 250 -18.77 -13.89 -5.20
CA PHE A 250 -18.45 -12.91 -4.18
C PHE A 250 -17.69 -13.51 -2.98
N TRP A 251 -18.21 -14.60 -2.40
CA TRP A 251 -17.56 -15.23 -1.24
C TRP A 251 -16.26 -15.94 -1.60
N ILE A 252 -16.19 -16.59 -2.77
CA ILE A 252 -14.95 -17.19 -3.27
C ILE A 252 -13.88 -16.11 -3.40
N LEU A 253 -14.21 -14.97 -4.01
CA LEU A 253 -13.29 -13.88 -4.25
C LEU A 253 -12.72 -13.30 -2.93
N ILE A 254 -13.53 -13.24 -1.87
CA ILE A 254 -13.10 -12.68 -0.57
C ILE A 254 -12.33 -13.68 0.30
N ILE A 255 -12.70 -14.96 0.28
CA ILE A 255 -12.16 -15.96 1.20
C ILE A 255 -10.93 -16.67 0.62
N LEU A 256 -10.91 -16.90 -0.70
CA LEU A 256 -9.90 -17.73 -1.33
C LEU A 256 -8.47 -17.19 -1.15
N PRO A 257 -8.15 -15.90 -1.41
CA PRO A 257 -6.77 -15.44 -1.29
C PRO A 257 -6.20 -15.55 0.13
N PRO A 258 -6.90 -15.09 1.19
CA PRO A 258 -6.42 -15.27 2.57
C PRO A 258 -6.27 -16.74 2.95
N THR A 259 -7.19 -17.61 2.53
CA THR A 259 -7.08 -19.06 2.81
C THR A 259 -5.86 -19.67 2.13
N LEU A 260 -5.64 -19.40 0.84
CA LEU A 260 -4.45 -19.88 0.12
C LEU A 260 -3.17 -19.37 0.77
N PHE A 261 -3.13 -18.08 1.14
CA PHE A 261 -1.96 -17.51 1.80
C PHE A 261 -1.67 -18.18 3.15
N LEU A 262 -2.69 -18.32 4.01
CA LEU A 262 -2.57 -18.97 5.31
C LEU A 262 -2.16 -20.44 5.18
N THR A 263 -2.80 -21.19 4.28
CA THR A 263 -2.47 -22.60 4.04
C THR A 263 -1.04 -22.74 3.52
N GLY A 264 -0.64 -21.89 2.57
CA GLY A 264 0.71 -21.94 2.01
C GLY A 264 1.80 -21.61 3.02
N VAL A 265 1.58 -20.61 3.87
CA VAL A 265 2.60 -20.16 4.83
C VAL A 265 2.66 -21.03 6.08
N PHE A 266 1.51 -21.37 6.66
CA PHE A 266 1.43 -22.11 7.94
C PHE A 266 1.28 -23.62 7.79
N GLY A 267 0.80 -24.11 6.65
CA GLY A 267 0.68 -25.56 6.37
C GLY A 267 1.97 -26.35 6.65
N PRO A 268 3.15 -25.91 6.15
CA PRO A 268 4.42 -26.56 6.45
C PRO A 268 4.74 -26.65 7.95
N GLN A 269 4.41 -25.60 8.71
CA GLN A 269 4.68 -25.53 10.16
C GLN A 269 3.82 -26.55 10.91
N PHE A 270 2.55 -26.69 10.54
CA PHE A 270 1.65 -27.69 11.12
C PHE A 270 2.08 -29.12 10.79
N LEU A 271 2.56 -29.37 9.56
CA LEU A 271 2.99 -30.71 9.13
C LEU A 271 4.27 -31.18 9.81
N LYS A 272 5.24 -30.28 10.06
CA LYS A 272 6.50 -30.65 10.73
C LYS A 272 6.39 -30.63 12.27
N SER A 273 5.36 -30.00 12.84
CA SER A 273 5.18 -29.83 14.29
C SER A 273 6.38 -29.15 14.99
N THR A 274 7.08 -28.26 14.29
CA THR A 274 8.22 -27.52 14.85
C THR A 274 7.78 -26.12 15.26
N GLY A 275 7.70 -25.85 16.57
CA GLY A 275 7.45 -24.50 17.08
C GLY A 275 8.66 -23.56 16.99
N SER A 276 9.85 -24.11 16.75
CA SER A 276 11.14 -23.40 16.82
C SER A 276 11.89 -23.28 15.49
N GLU A 277 11.34 -23.81 14.39
CA GLU A 277 11.98 -23.76 13.07
C GLU A 277 10.98 -23.31 12.02
N PHE A 278 11.36 -22.33 11.19
CA PHE A 278 10.52 -21.92 10.07
C PHE A 278 10.83 -22.75 8.83
N VAL A 279 9.96 -23.71 8.54
CA VAL A 279 10.23 -24.76 7.54
C VAL A 279 9.64 -24.53 6.17
N TYR A 280 8.94 -23.40 5.97
CA TYR A 280 8.36 -23.01 4.70
C TYR A 280 9.33 -23.08 3.51
N MET A 281 10.64 -22.91 3.76
CA MET A 281 11.68 -22.87 2.73
C MET A 281 12.29 -24.23 2.38
N GLU A 282 11.91 -25.31 3.07
CA GLU A 282 12.41 -26.64 2.72
C GLU A 282 11.85 -27.11 1.37
N SER A 283 12.67 -27.75 0.55
CA SER A 283 12.31 -28.18 -0.81
C SER A 283 11.07 -29.08 -0.85
N ARG A 284 10.84 -29.88 0.19
CA ARG A 284 9.65 -30.76 0.31
C ARG A 284 8.31 -30.00 0.41
N PHE A 285 8.35 -28.71 0.77
CA PHE A 285 7.16 -27.86 0.90
C PHE A 285 6.98 -26.89 -0.27
N LEU A 286 7.60 -27.18 -1.42
CA LEU A 286 7.48 -26.37 -2.65
C LEU A 286 6.03 -26.02 -3.01
N ILE A 287 5.12 -27.00 -2.92
CA ILE A 287 3.70 -26.79 -3.26
C ILE A 287 3.04 -25.74 -2.36
N PHE A 288 3.40 -25.72 -1.08
CA PHE A 288 2.92 -24.72 -0.12
C PHE A 288 3.47 -23.33 -0.42
N ARG A 289 4.71 -23.23 -0.91
CA ARG A 289 5.29 -21.97 -1.38
C ARG A 289 4.53 -21.40 -2.58
N ILE A 290 4.17 -22.25 -3.55
CA ILE A 290 3.35 -21.87 -4.72
C ILE A 290 1.97 -21.38 -4.26
N ILE A 291 1.29 -22.17 -3.42
CA ILE A 291 -0.04 -21.84 -2.90
C ILE A 291 -0.01 -20.51 -2.12
N GLY A 292 0.98 -20.33 -1.25
CA GLY A 292 1.14 -19.11 -0.46
C GLY A 292 1.39 -17.89 -1.34
N THR A 293 2.32 -18.00 -2.28
CA THR A 293 2.65 -16.90 -3.22
C THR A 293 1.45 -16.52 -4.08
N ALA A 294 0.69 -17.51 -4.57
CA ALA A 294 -0.52 -17.28 -5.36
C ALA A 294 -1.63 -16.60 -4.55
N GLY A 295 -1.90 -17.08 -3.34
CA GLY A 295 -2.88 -16.47 -2.44
C GLY A 295 -2.54 -15.02 -2.10
N TRP A 296 -1.26 -14.75 -1.85
CA TRP A 296 -0.75 -13.43 -1.55
C TRP A 296 -0.87 -12.44 -2.72
N ILE A 297 -0.51 -12.86 -3.94
CA ILE A 297 -0.69 -12.03 -5.14
C ILE A 297 -2.17 -11.78 -5.40
N ALA A 298 -3.02 -12.80 -5.26
CA ALA A 298 -4.45 -12.71 -5.55
C ALA A 298 -5.20 -11.78 -4.58
N ALA A 299 -4.69 -11.62 -3.36
CA ALA A 299 -5.28 -10.81 -2.31
C ALA A 299 -5.51 -9.34 -2.77
N ASP A 300 -4.46 -8.66 -3.22
CA ASP A 300 -4.57 -7.27 -3.66
C ASP A 300 -5.47 -7.05 -4.88
N PHE A 301 -5.60 -8.07 -5.75
CA PHE A 301 -6.51 -7.99 -6.90
C PHE A 301 -7.96 -7.81 -6.47
N VAL A 302 -8.36 -8.40 -5.34
CA VAL A 302 -9.70 -8.26 -4.78
C VAL A 302 -9.95 -6.80 -4.38
N ILE A 303 -8.98 -6.20 -3.70
CA ILE A 303 -9.05 -4.80 -3.26
C ILE A 303 -9.11 -3.88 -4.48
N ALA A 304 -8.24 -4.10 -5.46
CA ALA A 304 -8.20 -3.31 -6.69
C ALA A 304 -9.48 -3.43 -7.51
N TYR A 305 -10.02 -4.65 -7.63
CA TYR A 305 -11.27 -4.91 -8.31
C TYR A 305 -12.41 -4.11 -7.71
N ALA A 306 -12.43 -3.96 -6.38
CA ALA A 306 -13.45 -3.17 -5.71
C ALA A 306 -13.39 -1.68 -6.08
N TYR A 307 -12.20 -1.09 -6.12
CA TYR A 307 -12.02 0.30 -6.59
C TYR A 307 -12.41 0.47 -8.05
N ILE A 308 -12.04 -0.47 -8.93
CA ILE A 308 -12.39 -0.44 -10.36
C ILE A 308 -13.91 -0.55 -10.55
N LEU A 309 -14.58 -1.40 -9.76
CA LEU A 309 -16.01 -1.60 -9.85
C LEU A 309 -16.78 -0.32 -9.49
N VAL A 310 -16.35 0.39 -8.44
CA VAL A 310 -16.91 1.68 -8.06
C VAL A 310 -16.63 2.74 -9.14
N ALA A 311 -15.40 2.80 -9.66
CA ALA A 311 -15.06 3.71 -10.75
C ALA A 311 -15.95 3.48 -11.99
N LYS A 312 -16.24 2.22 -12.33
CA LYS A 312 -17.11 1.85 -13.45
C LYS A 312 -18.58 2.18 -13.18
N SER A 313 -19.08 1.97 -11.95
CA SER A 313 -20.45 2.34 -11.58
C SER A 313 -20.64 3.85 -11.67
N LEU A 314 -19.66 4.61 -11.15
CA LEU A 314 -19.69 6.06 -11.13
C LEU A 314 -19.60 6.67 -12.52
N ARG A 315 -18.78 6.10 -13.40
CA ARG A 315 -18.67 6.54 -14.80
C ARG A 315 -19.99 6.45 -15.58
N ARG A 316 -20.87 5.51 -15.23
CA ARG A 316 -22.20 5.40 -15.86
C ARG A 316 -23.13 6.54 -15.45
N GLN A 317 -22.87 7.16 -14.30
CA GLN A 317 -23.65 8.25 -13.74
C GLN A 317 -23.05 9.62 -14.10
N ILE A 318 -21.73 9.73 -14.16
CA ILE A 318 -21.00 10.97 -14.44
C ILE A 318 -19.95 10.72 -15.53
N SER A 319 -20.10 11.41 -16.68
CA SER A 319 -19.29 11.20 -17.87
C SER A 319 -17.81 11.62 -17.73
N SER A 320 -17.48 12.54 -16.83
CA SER A 320 -16.09 13.02 -16.66
C SER A 320 -15.80 13.65 -15.29
N SER A 321 -15.55 12.83 -14.27
CA SER A 321 -15.08 13.33 -12.95
C SER A 321 -13.64 12.87 -12.64
N PRO A 322 -12.77 13.76 -12.11
CA PRO A 322 -11.41 13.42 -11.68
C PRO A 322 -11.34 12.25 -10.70
N ILE A 323 -12.38 12.05 -9.87
CA ILE A 323 -12.48 10.94 -8.91
C ILE A 323 -12.30 9.56 -9.55
N ILE A 324 -12.75 9.37 -10.81
CA ILE A 324 -12.61 8.10 -11.51
C ILE A 324 -11.12 7.77 -11.68
N ASN A 325 -10.28 8.78 -11.95
CA ASN A 325 -8.84 8.61 -12.05
C ASN A 325 -8.22 8.29 -10.69
N TYR A 326 -8.65 8.98 -9.64
CA TYR A 326 -8.14 8.73 -8.29
C TYR A 326 -8.48 7.31 -7.79
N LEU A 327 -9.68 6.82 -8.09
CA LEU A 327 -10.08 5.44 -7.82
C LEU A 327 -9.22 4.43 -8.59
N ILE A 328 -8.93 4.71 -9.86
CA ILE A 328 -8.07 3.86 -10.68
C ILE A 328 -6.63 3.88 -10.17
N ILE A 329 -6.10 5.04 -9.79
CA ILE A 329 -4.77 5.17 -9.18
C ILE A 329 -4.71 4.34 -7.90
N ALA A 330 -5.72 4.45 -7.03
CA ALA A 330 -5.81 3.64 -5.81
C ALA A 330 -5.85 2.13 -6.13
N ALA A 331 -6.64 1.71 -7.12
CA ALA A 331 -6.71 0.31 -7.56
C ALA A 331 -5.35 -0.21 -8.05
N LEU A 332 -4.68 0.53 -8.94
CA LEU A 332 -3.40 0.13 -9.48
C LEU A 332 -2.31 0.10 -8.41
N ALA A 333 -2.35 1.04 -7.46
CA ALA A 333 -1.46 1.04 -6.34
C ALA A 333 -1.66 -0.16 -5.42
N THR A 334 -2.92 -0.55 -5.14
CA THR A 334 -3.20 -1.73 -4.30
C THR A 334 -2.57 -2.99 -4.85
N ILE A 335 -2.63 -3.21 -6.17
CA ILE A 335 -2.04 -4.38 -6.85
C ILE A 335 -0.52 -4.49 -6.63
N LEU A 336 0.15 -3.37 -6.34
CA LEU A 336 1.59 -3.32 -6.10
C LEU A 336 1.98 -3.51 -4.63
N ILE A 337 1.06 -3.37 -3.66
CA ILE A 337 1.40 -3.33 -2.23
C ILE A 337 1.94 -4.68 -1.75
N SER A 338 1.19 -5.76 -1.93
CA SER A 338 1.61 -7.10 -1.53
C SER A 338 2.91 -7.43 -2.22
N PRO A 339 3.04 -7.54 -3.56
CA PRO A 339 4.31 -7.87 -4.23
C PRO A 339 5.55 -7.12 -3.70
N THR A 340 5.44 -5.83 -3.41
CA THR A 340 6.56 -5.01 -2.92
C THR A 340 6.88 -5.17 -1.42
N THR A 341 5.97 -5.74 -0.63
CA THR A 341 6.17 -6.06 0.79
C THR A 341 6.79 -7.45 1.03
N ASN A 342 7.16 -8.20 -0.02
CA ASN A 342 7.89 -9.45 0.18
C ASN A 342 9.30 -9.23 0.74
N ASN A 343 9.84 -10.29 1.35
CA ASN A 343 11.15 -10.28 2.00
C ASN A 343 12.12 -11.32 1.41
N TRP A 344 12.50 -11.13 0.13
CA TRP A 344 13.48 -11.99 -0.56
C TRP A 344 14.82 -11.33 -0.84
N ILE A 345 15.01 -10.06 -0.46
CA ILE A 345 16.26 -9.33 -0.71
C ILE A 345 17.48 -9.94 0.02
N THR A 346 17.25 -10.78 1.03
CA THR A 346 18.29 -11.41 1.86
C THR A 346 18.64 -12.85 1.46
N ASN A 347 18.15 -13.32 0.31
CA ASN A 347 18.30 -14.69 -0.18
C ASN A 347 19.64 -14.98 -0.89
N ASN A 348 20.58 -14.01 -0.91
CA ASN A 348 21.90 -14.11 -1.57
C ASN A 348 21.82 -14.53 -3.04
N SER A 349 20.79 -14.08 -3.74
CA SER A 349 20.69 -14.30 -5.17
C SER A 349 21.76 -13.46 -5.88
N TYR A 350 22.46 -14.07 -6.82
CA TYR A 350 23.28 -13.38 -7.80
C TYR A 350 22.68 -13.67 -9.18
N PRO A 351 22.15 -12.67 -9.92
CA PRO A 351 21.86 -11.28 -9.54
C PRO A 351 20.89 -11.14 -8.35
N PRO A 352 20.78 -9.94 -7.72
CA PRO A 352 19.98 -9.74 -6.51
C PRO A 352 18.47 -9.68 -6.79
N PHE A 353 17.90 -10.79 -7.28
CA PHE A 353 16.45 -10.97 -7.41
C PHE A 353 15.76 -10.84 -6.05
N GLY A 354 14.68 -10.08 -6.01
CA GLY A 354 14.02 -9.64 -4.79
C GLY A 354 14.37 -8.21 -4.39
N ALA A 355 15.40 -7.60 -4.99
CA ALA A 355 15.73 -6.20 -4.78
C ALA A 355 14.76 -5.26 -5.53
N ILE A 356 14.29 -5.65 -6.74
CA ILE A 356 13.37 -4.83 -7.54
C ILE A 356 12.08 -4.64 -6.76
N GLN A 357 11.39 -5.72 -6.37
CA GLN A 357 10.16 -5.62 -5.57
C GLN A 357 10.32 -4.70 -4.35
N ARG A 358 11.47 -4.75 -3.68
CA ARG A 358 11.73 -4.00 -2.45
C ARG A 358 11.98 -2.51 -2.69
N ALA A 359 12.57 -2.16 -3.83
CA ALA A 359 12.75 -0.76 -4.23
C ALA A 359 11.41 -0.07 -4.54
N PHE A 360 10.45 -0.81 -5.12
CA PHE A 360 9.18 -0.25 -5.56
C PHE A 360 8.11 -0.12 -4.45
N ILE A 361 8.42 -0.52 -3.20
CA ILE A 361 7.50 -0.32 -2.06
C ILE A 361 7.21 1.17 -1.79
N VAL A 362 8.19 2.05 -2.04
CA VAL A 362 8.02 3.51 -1.92
C VAL A 362 6.99 4.03 -2.92
N PHE A 363 7.09 3.57 -4.18
CA PHE A 363 6.16 3.94 -5.24
C PHE A 363 4.74 3.43 -4.95
N ALA A 364 4.61 2.15 -4.57
CA ALA A 364 3.32 1.53 -4.27
C ALA A 364 2.61 2.21 -3.07
N SER A 365 3.34 2.41 -1.97
CA SER A 365 2.80 3.06 -0.77
C SER A 365 2.43 4.52 -0.99
N PHE A 366 3.24 5.27 -1.76
CA PHE A 366 2.92 6.64 -2.18
C PHE A 366 1.62 6.69 -3.00
N LEU A 367 1.54 5.92 -4.10
CA LEU A 367 0.39 5.95 -4.99
C LEU A 367 -0.89 5.54 -4.27
N PHE A 368 -0.80 4.57 -3.36
CA PHE A 368 -1.98 4.11 -2.66
C PHE A 368 -2.49 5.17 -1.68
N THR A 369 -1.56 5.80 -0.95
CA THR A 369 -1.87 6.87 0.01
C THR A 369 -2.48 8.08 -0.70
N ILE A 370 -1.84 8.55 -1.78
CA ILE A 370 -2.33 9.71 -2.53
C ILE A 370 -3.65 9.41 -3.26
N GLY A 371 -3.80 8.21 -3.83
CA GLY A 371 -4.99 7.81 -4.55
C GLY A 371 -6.23 7.85 -3.66
N ILE A 372 -6.18 7.20 -2.50
CA ILE A 372 -7.31 7.21 -1.55
C ILE A 372 -7.58 8.63 -1.03
N TYR A 373 -6.53 9.37 -0.67
CA TYR A 373 -6.72 10.73 -0.16
C TYR A 373 -7.35 11.64 -1.21
N ALA A 374 -6.93 11.52 -2.47
CA ALA A 374 -7.50 12.30 -3.56
C ALA A 374 -8.97 11.94 -3.83
N VAL A 375 -9.34 10.66 -3.70
CA VAL A 375 -10.75 10.22 -3.74
C VAL A 375 -11.56 10.90 -2.63
N ALA A 376 -11.09 10.86 -1.38
CA ALA A 376 -11.79 11.44 -0.24
C ALA A 376 -12.00 12.95 -0.41
N LEU A 377 -10.95 13.68 -0.79
CA LEU A 377 -11.01 15.13 -0.95
C LEU A 377 -11.90 15.55 -2.13
N SER A 378 -11.85 14.82 -3.25
CA SER A 378 -12.66 15.15 -4.43
C SER A 378 -14.16 15.11 -4.14
N VAL A 379 -14.63 14.13 -3.35
CA VAL A 379 -16.05 14.04 -2.96
C VAL A 379 -16.40 15.09 -1.89
N ALA A 380 -15.45 15.40 -1.00
CA ALA A 380 -15.63 16.40 0.05
C ALA A 380 -15.77 17.83 -0.51
N GLN A 381 -15.16 18.14 -1.66
CA GLN A 381 -15.17 19.50 -2.23
C GLN A 381 -16.27 19.71 -3.29
N ASP A 382 -16.72 18.65 -3.98
CA ASP A 382 -17.70 18.75 -5.06
C ASP A 382 -19.13 18.46 -4.54
N ALA A 383 -19.99 19.48 -4.53
CA ALA A 383 -21.35 19.38 -4.01
C ALA A 383 -22.25 18.45 -4.85
N GLU A 384 -22.09 18.44 -6.18
CA GLU A 384 -22.88 17.60 -7.09
C GLU A 384 -22.48 16.13 -6.91
N LEU A 385 -21.17 15.87 -6.88
CA LEU A 385 -20.63 14.54 -6.62
C LEU A 385 -21.04 14.02 -5.24
N ARG A 386 -21.03 14.89 -4.22
CA ARG A 386 -21.50 14.55 -2.89
C ARG A 386 -22.98 14.21 -2.88
N GLN A 387 -23.81 14.98 -3.58
CA GLN A 387 -25.24 14.68 -3.70
C GLN A 387 -25.47 13.33 -4.40
N LEU A 388 -24.71 13.03 -5.44
CA LEU A 388 -24.75 11.73 -6.12
C LEU A 388 -24.34 10.58 -5.18
N VAL A 389 -23.23 10.75 -4.47
CA VAL A 389 -22.73 9.77 -3.49
C VAL A 389 -23.76 9.52 -2.39
N ARG A 390 -24.42 10.58 -1.89
CA ARG A 390 -25.51 10.46 -0.91
C ARG A 390 -26.75 9.78 -1.48
N LYS A 391 -27.13 10.08 -2.72
CA LYS A 391 -28.26 9.43 -3.42
C LYS A 391 -28.06 7.93 -3.56
N TYR A 392 -26.83 7.47 -3.78
CA TYR A 392 -26.47 6.06 -3.91
C TYR A 392 -25.55 5.59 -2.78
N VAL A 393 -25.82 6.02 -1.53
CA VAL A 393 -24.95 5.77 -0.36
C VAL A 393 -24.67 4.29 -0.12
N LYS A 394 -25.56 3.39 -0.55
CA LYS A 394 -25.33 1.95 -0.53
C LYS A 394 -24.16 1.58 -1.45
N GLU A 395 -24.19 1.94 -2.73
CA GLU A 395 -23.13 1.61 -3.69
C GLU A 395 -21.82 2.39 -3.43
N TYR A 396 -21.92 3.58 -2.82
CA TYR A 396 -20.78 4.48 -2.60
C TYR A 396 -20.46 4.69 -1.12
N ALA A 397 -20.75 3.70 -0.26
CA ALA A 397 -20.59 3.82 1.20
C ALA A 397 -19.19 4.27 1.63
N LEU A 398 -18.14 3.79 0.95
CA LEU A 398 -16.76 4.22 1.22
C LEU A 398 -16.56 5.69 0.87
N LEU A 399 -17.07 6.14 -0.28
CA LEU A 399 -16.94 7.52 -0.71
C LEU A 399 -17.69 8.47 0.22
N ASP A 400 -18.92 8.12 0.62
CA ASP A 400 -19.72 8.92 1.54
C ASP A 400 -19.03 9.06 2.90
N THR A 401 -18.55 7.95 3.45
CA THR A 401 -17.90 7.93 4.76
C THR A 401 -16.57 8.70 4.77
N LEU A 402 -15.72 8.50 3.75
CA LEU A 402 -14.47 9.24 3.61
C LEU A 402 -14.71 10.74 3.39
N SER A 403 -15.66 11.09 2.53
CA SER A 403 -16.01 12.47 2.20
C SER A 403 -16.52 13.24 3.43
N ASN A 404 -17.49 12.68 4.14
CA ASN A 404 -18.09 13.34 5.30
C ASN A 404 -17.04 13.52 6.42
N ALA A 405 -16.13 12.56 6.58
CA ALA A 405 -15.06 12.65 7.56
C ALA A 405 -14.01 13.72 7.20
N GLU A 406 -13.59 13.83 5.94
CA GLU A 406 -12.68 14.89 5.51
C GLU A 406 -13.35 16.27 5.56
N GLU A 407 -14.64 16.38 5.20
CA GLU A 407 -15.42 17.61 5.34
C GLU A 407 -15.46 18.09 6.81
N ASN A 408 -15.70 17.18 7.75
CA ASN A 408 -15.67 17.50 9.18
C ASN A 408 -14.28 17.93 9.64
N ALA A 409 -13.23 17.24 9.16
CA ALA A 409 -11.84 17.61 9.47
C ALA A 409 -11.51 19.03 8.98
N GLU A 410 -11.98 19.40 7.78
CA GLU A 410 -11.78 20.72 7.20
C GLU A 410 -12.53 21.81 7.97
N LYS A 411 -13.80 21.57 8.34
CA LYS A 411 -14.58 22.49 9.18
C LYS A 411 -13.88 22.77 10.51
N ILE A 412 -13.44 21.71 11.21
CA ILE A 412 -12.69 21.85 12.47
C ILE A 412 -11.42 22.67 12.24
N ARG A 413 -10.66 22.37 11.19
CA ARG A 413 -9.40 23.08 10.88
C ARG A 413 -9.64 24.57 10.61
N ASN A 414 -10.69 24.91 9.87
CA ASN A 414 -11.02 26.29 9.52
C ASN A 414 -11.49 27.07 10.76
N VAL A 415 -12.31 26.48 11.61
CA VAL A 415 -12.76 27.13 12.86
C VAL A 415 -11.60 27.32 13.83
N VAL A 416 -10.74 26.32 14.02
CA VAL A 416 -9.52 26.46 14.86
C VAL A 416 -8.60 27.56 14.33
N LYS A 417 -8.40 27.63 13.00
CA LYS A 417 -7.61 28.69 12.38
C LYS A 417 -8.24 30.07 12.59
N LEU A 418 -9.56 30.18 12.47
CA LEU A 418 -10.29 31.43 12.71
C LEU A 418 -10.17 31.88 14.17
N ILE A 419 -10.34 30.95 15.12
CA ILE A 419 -10.18 31.23 16.55
C ILE A 419 -8.77 31.72 16.85
N ARG A 420 -7.73 31.07 16.29
CA ARG A 420 -6.33 31.54 16.41
C ARG A 420 -6.11 32.91 15.80
N GLN A 421 -6.63 33.17 14.61
CA GLN A 421 -6.49 34.49 13.99
C GLN A 421 -7.14 35.57 14.85
N HIS A 422 -8.31 35.30 15.43
CA HIS A 422 -8.95 36.23 16.35
C HIS A 422 -8.17 36.35 17.67
N ALA A 423 -7.62 35.25 18.19
CA ALA A 423 -6.74 35.24 19.36
C ALA A 423 -5.53 36.16 19.18
N ASP A 424 -4.80 35.97 18.08
CA ASP A 424 -3.61 36.75 17.74
C ASP A 424 -3.96 38.24 17.58
N ILE A 425 -5.15 38.56 17.05
CA ILE A 425 -5.65 39.94 16.93
C ILE A 425 -6.00 40.51 18.31
N LEU A 426 -6.65 39.73 19.18
CA LEU A 426 -7.03 40.14 20.52
C LEU A 426 -5.78 40.39 21.39
N GLU A 427 -4.83 39.47 21.42
CA GLU A 427 -3.58 39.60 22.17
C GLU A 427 -2.75 40.82 21.72
N LYS A 428 -2.67 41.05 20.40
CA LYS A 428 -2.02 42.25 19.85
C LYS A 428 -2.72 43.56 20.22
N LYS A 429 -4.06 43.54 20.39
CA LYS A 429 -4.85 44.73 20.72
C LYS A 429 -4.92 45.03 22.20
N THR A 430 -4.94 44.01 23.06
CA THR A 430 -5.15 44.17 24.50
C THR A 430 -3.87 44.07 25.33
N GLN A 431 -2.75 43.60 24.75
CA GLN A 431 -1.51 43.26 25.46
C GLN A 431 -1.69 42.27 26.62
N VAL A 432 -2.87 41.64 26.73
CA VAL A 432 -3.17 40.60 27.72
C VAL A 432 -3.04 39.26 27.01
N THR A 433 -2.12 38.42 27.50
CA THR A 433 -1.97 37.03 27.04
C THR A 433 -3.28 36.30 27.32
N SER A 434 -4.03 35.98 26.27
CA SER A 434 -5.27 35.23 26.42
C SER A 434 -4.96 33.86 27.04
N THR A 435 -5.62 33.51 28.13
CA THR A 435 -5.72 32.13 28.66
C THR A 435 -6.54 31.30 27.67
N MET A 436 -5.94 30.98 26.52
CA MET A 436 -6.58 30.24 25.46
C MET A 436 -6.77 28.78 25.89
N LEU A 437 -7.97 28.28 25.60
CA LEU A 437 -8.27 26.86 25.53
C LEU A 437 -7.24 26.18 24.60
N ASP A 438 -6.65 25.07 25.02
CA ASP A 438 -5.64 24.38 24.20
C ASP A 438 -6.26 24.00 22.84
N ASP A 439 -5.47 23.97 21.78
CA ASP A 439 -5.89 23.56 20.43
C ASP A 439 -6.62 22.21 20.47
N LYS A 440 -6.20 21.33 21.37
CA LYS A 440 -6.84 20.03 21.60
C LYS A 440 -8.23 20.17 22.22
N GLU A 441 -8.41 21.10 23.15
CA GLU A 441 -9.69 21.37 23.78
C GLU A 441 -10.68 21.98 22.79
N ILE A 442 -10.26 22.98 21.99
CA ILE A 442 -11.10 23.58 20.94
C ILE A 442 -11.56 22.50 19.96
N ARG A 443 -10.64 21.64 19.50
CA ARG A 443 -10.96 20.53 18.62
C ARG A 443 -11.97 19.57 19.26
N ARG A 444 -11.78 19.22 20.53
CA ARG A 444 -12.69 18.33 21.26
C ARG A 444 -14.10 18.91 21.35
N TYR A 445 -14.25 20.20 21.63
CA TYR A 445 -15.55 20.86 21.64
C TYR A 445 -16.22 20.83 20.26
N LEU A 446 -15.48 21.14 19.20
CA LEU A 446 -16.01 21.11 17.83
C LEU A 446 -16.43 19.70 17.41
N GLU A 447 -15.69 18.66 17.80
CA GLU A 447 -16.06 17.26 17.56
C GLU A 447 -17.39 16.90 18.24
N ILE A 448 -17.62 17.35 19.48
CA ILE A 448 -18.88 17.16 20.20
C ILE A 448 -20.03 17.84 19.47
N VAL A 449 -19.86 19.11 19.07
CA VAL A 449 -20.88 19.87 18.35
C VAL A 449 -21.26 19.18 17.04
N ILE A 450 -20.28 18.75 16.24
CA ILE A 450 -20.52 18.03 14.97
C ILE A 450 -21.28 16.72 15.21
N MET A 451 -20.93 15.98 16.27
CA MET A 451 -21.64 14.77 16.65
C MET A 451 -23.11 15.06 17.00
N GLU A 452 -23.37 16.11 17.78
CA GLU A 452 -24.73 16.49 18.21
C GLU A 452 -25.59 17.00 17.05
N THR A 453 -25.05 17.87 16.19
CA THR A 453 -25.78 18.40 15.04
C THR A 453 -26.07 17.32 14.01
N GLY A 454 -25.10 16.45 13.71
CA GLY A 454 -25.28 15.33 12.79
C GLY A 454 -26.25 14.25 13.31
N ALA A 455 -26.37 14.11 14.64
CA ALA A 455 -27.37 13.24 15.27
C ALA A 455 -28.79 13.82 15.21
N LYS A 456 -28.94 15.16 15.31
CA LYS A 456 -30.24 15.86 15.21
C LYS A 456 -30.80 15.88 13.79
N GLU A 457 -29.96 16.14 12.78
CA GLU A 457 -30.37 16.19 11.36
C GLU A 457 -30.99 14.85 10.88
N ASN A 458 -30.54 13.72 11.43
CA ASN A 458 -31.08 12.39 11.10
C ASN A 458 -32.36 12.01 11.88
N ARG A 459 -32.70 12.68 12.99
CA ARG A 459 -33.97 12.46 13.70
C ARG A 459 -35.14 13.18 13.04
N GLY A 460 -34.90 14.30 12.36
CA GLY A 460 -35.91 15.05 11.62
C GLY A 460 -36.30 14.45 10.25
N GLY A 461 -35.47 13.58 9.67
CA GLY A 461 -35.73 12.94 8.36
C GLY A 461 -36.50 11.62 8.41
N LYS A 462 -37.10 11.28 9.55
CA LYS A 462 -37.98 10.10 9.74
C LYS A 462 -39.42 10.49 10.12
N GLY A 463 -39.87 11.68 9.68
CA GLY A 463 -41.26 12.11 9.73
C GLY A 463 -41.97 11.77 8.44
#